data_AF-A0A392MDU0-F1
#
_entry.id   AF-A0A392MDU0-F1
#
_cell.length_a   1.000
_cell.length_b   1.000
_cell.length_c   1.000
_cell.angle_alpha   90.00
_cell.angle_beta   90.00
_cell.angle_gamma   90.00
#
_symmetry.space_group_name_H-M   'P 1'
#
loop_
_entity.id
_entity.type
_entity.pdbx_description
1 polymer ?
#
loop_
_entity_poly.entity_id
_entity_poly.type
_entity_poly.pdbx_seq_one_letter_code
_entity_poly.pdbx_strand_id
1 'polypeptide(L)'
;MTGDGRKRSDWNIYLLENVVAPAYGRLLEKVALEIGPCNLFFSLWPTTLGLEPWASVVRKLYQFVAEFDLRLLYTEARGGQWISTKYAIFPDFTFPKAAELIKALSGASLPVITLPQSLLEKFMEICPSLHFLKPKLLRTLLIKRKREFKDRDAMILTLEYCLHDIQESMQFDTLIGLPLLPLADGSFTLVDMKGVGERVYIARGDEYGLLKDSIPHQLVINVIPEEVHRKLCYIAQADSTNISFLSCQLLEKLLVKLLPVEWQHASQVSWTPGIHGQPSLEWLQLLWNYLKAYCEDLLIFSKWPILPVGDDRLMQLTPNSNVIKNDGWSEKMSSLLLKVGCLFLRQDLQLDHPELECFVQSPTARGVLNVFLAIAGEPQKIEGIFTHVSEGELHELRSYILQSKWFSEEQIDSTHIEIIKHLPIFESYQSRKLVNLIDPIKWLGPTGVREVLLSDSFIRTESEMEGVILRRYLGIKEPTQMEFFKDHIFNHMSEFLLNQEVVSSILNDVQHLIKEDISLKSSLSAVPFVLAANGSWQKPSR
;
A
#
# COMPACT_ATOMS: atom_id res chain seq x y z
N MET A 1 33.34 -70.62 32.35
CA MET A 1 32.97 -72.06 32.40
C MET A 1 33.75 -72.81 31.32
N THR A 2 34.48 -73.86 31.70
CA THR A 2 35.33 -74.68 30.81
C THR A 2 34.50 -75.70 30.00
N GLY A 3 34.92 -75.91 28.75
CA GLY A 3 34.57 -77.05 27.88
C GLY A 3 33.10 -77.26 27.54
N ASP A 4 32.44 -78.18 28.25
CA ASP A 4 31.14 -78.74 27.84
C ASP A 4 29.94 -77.95 28.33
N GLY A 5 30.01 -77.35 29.52
CA GLY A 5 28.91 -76.52 30.05
C GLY A 5 28.70 -75.25 29.21
N ARG A 6 29.80 -74.66 28.73
CA ARG A 6 29.76 -73.52 27.81
C ARG A 6 29.18 -73.93 26.46
N LYS A 7 29.63 -75.05 25.87
CA LYS A 7 29.08 -75.56 24.60
C LYS A 7 27.58 -75.85 24.67
N ARG A 8 27.09 -76.41 25.78
CA ARG A 8 25.65 -76.64 25.98
C ARG A 8 24.87 -75.34 26.12
N SER A 9 25.42 -74.36 26.84
CA SER A 9 24.83 -73.03 26.95
C SER A 9 24.78 -72.31 25.61
N ASP A 10 25.88 -72.35 24.84
CA ASP A 10 25.97 -71.76 23.51
C ASP A 10 24.98 -72.44 22.55
N TRP A 11 24.85 -73.78 22.62
CA TRP A 11 23.86 -74.52 21.82
C TRP A 11 22.42 -74.12 22.15
N ASN A 12 22.09 -73.94 23.43
CA ASN A 12 20.78 -73.46 23.84
C ASN A 12 20.50 -72.06 23.29
N ILE A 13 21.48 -71.17 23.32
CA ILE A 13 21.36 -69.83 22.71
C ILE A 13 21.12 -69.96 21.20
N TYR A 14 21.88 -70.78 20.47
CA TYR A 14 21.65 -70.98 19.04
C TYR A 14 20.24 -71.53 18.72
N LEU A 15 19.71 -72.46 19.53
CA LEU A 15 18.34 -72.95 19.36
C LEU A 15 17.32 -71.83 19.58
N LEU A 16 17.49 -71.03 20.62
CA LEU A 16 16.62 -69.90 20.93
C LEU A 16 16.64 -68.84 19.81
N GLU A 17 17.84 -68.49 19.33
CA GLU A 17 18.04 -67.44 18.34
C GLU A 17 17.66 -67.86 16.91
N ASN A 18 18.04 -69.07 16.49
CA ASN A 18 17.94 -69.49 15.09
C ASN A 18 16.76 -70.44 14.81
N VAL A 19 16.11 -70.99 15.85
CA VAL A 19 14.94 -71.87 15.69
C VAL A 19 13.71 -71.23 16.31
N VAL A 20 13.76 -70.89 17.60
CA VAL A 20 12.57 -70.40 18.34
C VAL A 20 12.13 -69.02 17.85
N ALA A 21 13.04 -68.04 17.75
CA ALA A 21 12.70 -66.70 17.26
C ALA A 21 12.13 -66.72 15.82
N PRO A 22 12.75 -67.40 14.83
CA PRO A 22 12.16 -67.56 13.50
C PRO A 22 10.81 -68.28 13.47
N ALA A 23 10.67 -69.36 14.24
CA ALA A 23 9.40 -70.08 14.33
C ALA A 23 8.29 -69.21 14.90
N TYR A 24 8.60 -68.39 15.92
CA TYR A 24 7.65 -67.43 16.49
C TYR A 24 7.27 -66.33 15.50
N GLY A 25 8.23 -65.79 14.74
CA GLY A 25 7.94 -64.81 13.68
C GLY A 25 7.00 -65.36 12.60
N ARG A 26 7.21 -66.61 12.18
CA ARG A 26 6.32 -67.31 11.23
C ARG A 26 4.94 -67.61 11.82
N LEU A 27 4.87 -67.94 13.11
CA LEU A 27 3.60 -68.08 13.82
C LEU A 27 2.81 -66.76 13.80
N LEU A 28 3.46 -65.65 14.14
CA LEU A 28 2.82 -64.32 14.08
C LEU A 28 2.30 -64.01 12.67
N GLU A 29 3.04 -64.39 11.62
CA GLU A 29 2.65 -64.13 10.23
C GLU A 29 1.36 -64.89 9.87
N LYS A 30 1.20 -66.12 10.37
CA LYS A 30 -0.04 -66.87 10.22
C LYS A 30 -1.18 -66.29 11.03
N VAL A 31 -0.91 -65.90 12.28
CA VAL A 31 -1.93 -65.29 13.13
C VAL A 31 -2.45 -63.97 12.53
N ALA A 32 -1.56 -63.14 11.98
CA ALA A 32 -1.93 -61.88 11.33
C ALA A 32 -2.99 -62.06 10.22
N LEU A 33 -2.89 -63.15 9.45
CA LEU A 33 -3.85 -63.48 8.39
C LEU A 33 -5.20 -63.94 8.93
N GLU A 34 -5.23 -64.61 10.08
CA GLU A 34 -6.45 -65.19 10.66
C GLU A 34 -7.27 -64.16 11.46
N ILE A 35 -6.62 -63.34 12.29
CA ILE A 35 -7.33 -62.44 13.23
C ILE A 35 -7.27 -60.96 12.84
N GLY A 36 -6.46 -60.60 11.84
CA GLY A 36 -6.33 -59.21 11.38
C GLY A 36 -5.65 -58.26 12.38
N PRO A 37 -5.52 -56.97 12.03
CA PRO A 37 -4.85 -55.95 12.85
C PRO A 37 -5.75 -55.53 14.03
N CYS A 38 -5.65 -56.24 15.15
CA CYS A 38 -6.42 -55.98 16.36
C CYS A 38 -5.54 -55.95 17.61
N ASN A 39 -6.08 -55.45 18.73
CA ASN A 39 -5.37 -55.41 20.01
C ASN A 39 -4.89 -56.79 20.46
N LEU A 40 -5.65 -57.85 20.15
CA LEU A 40 -5.24 -59.22 20.42
C LEU A 40 -3.97 -59.58 19.64
N PHE A 41 -3.91 -59.29 18.34
CA PHE A 41 -2.71 -59.52 17.53
C PHE A 41 -1.50 -58.76 18.09
N PHE A 42 -1.66 -57.47 18.40
CA PHE A 42 -0.56 -56.66 18.94
C PHE A 42 -0.09 -57.15 20.32
N SER A 43 -0.97 -57.75 21.14
CA SER A 43 -0.60 -58.33 22.44
C SER A 43 0.31 -59.56 22.35
N LEU A 44 0.37 -60.21 21.18
CA LEU A 44 1.24 -61.37 20.95
C LEU A 44 2.71 -60.96 20.71
N TRP A 45 2.98 -59.68 20.51
CA TRP A 45 4.34 -59.21 20.33
C TRP A 45 5.04 -59.04 21.68
N PRO A 46 6.30 -59.52 21.82
CA PRO A 46 7.06 -59.27 23.03
C PRO A 46 7.47 -57.79 23.11
N THR A 47 6.87 -57.07 24.06
CA THR A 47 7.16 -55.65 24.34
C THR A 47 8.20 -55.45 25.44
N THR A 48 8.53 -56.50 26.19
CA THR A 48 9.59 -56.48 27.22
C THR A 48 10.74 -57.39 26.80
N LEU A 49 11.97 -56.95 27.04
CA LEU A 49 13.16 -57.77 26.76
C LEU A 49 13.29 -58.94 27.74
N GLY A 50 12.90 -58.75 29.00
CA GLY A 50 13.10 -59.76 30.05
C GLY A 50 14.59 -59.96 30.38
N LEU A 51 14.91 -61.10 31.00
CA LEU A 51 16.28 -61.49 31.35
C LEU A 51 16.88 -62.42 30.28
N GLU A 52 18.21 -62.46 30.20
CA GLU A 52 18.89 -63.49 29.40
C GLU A 52 18.56 -64.90 29.92
N PRO A 53 18.40 -65.91 29.04
CA PRO A 53 18.66 -65.90 27.59
C PRO A 53 17.46 -65.49 26.71
N TRP A 54 16.29 -65.23 27.32
CA TRP A 54 15.05 -64.91 26.59
C TRP A 54 15.08 -63.53 25.95
N ALA A 55 15.84 -62.59 26.52
CA ALA A 55 16.09 -61.30 25.89
C ALA A 55 16.73 -61.45 24.49
N SER A 56 17.59 -62.46 24.28
CA SER A 56 18.13 -62.73 22.95
C SER A 56 17.05 -63.20 21.96
N VAL A 57 16.08 -64.02 22.39
CA VAL A 57 14.94 -64.43 21.55
C VAL A 57 14.15 -63.21 21.08
N VAL A 58 13.86 -62.28 21.98
CA VAL A 58 13.14 -61.05 21.64
C VAL A 58 13.92 -60.25 20.60
N ARG A 59 15.21 -59.98 20.82
CA ARG A 59 16.05 -59.25 19.84
C ARG A 59 16.07 -59.95 18.48
N LYS A 60 16.30 -61.27 18.48
CA LYS A 60 16.36 -62.07 17.25
C LYS A 60 15.03 -62.17 16.53
N LEU A 61 13.91 -62.15 17.24
CA LEU A 61 12.59 -62.08 16.62
C LEU A 61 12.44 -60.79 15.81
N TYR A 62 12.69 -59.63 16.42
CA TYR A 62 12.57 -58.34 15.72
C TYR A 62 13.55 -58.24 14.54
N GLN A 63 14.80 -58.68 14.71
CA GLN A 63 15.79 -58.76 13.62
C GLN A 63 15.33 -59.68 12.49
N PHE A 64 14.83 -60.87 12.83
CA PHE A 64 14.32 -61.82 11.85
C PHE A 64 13.13 -61.26 11.06
N VAL A 65 12.18 -60.60 11.72
CA VAL A 65 11.08 -59.89 11.05
C VAL A 65 11.61 -58.81 10.11
N ALA A 66 12.62 -58.05 10.55
CA ALA A 66 13.22 -56.97 9.77
C ALA A 66 13.95 -57.46 8.51
N GLU A 67 14.61 -58.61 8.57
CA GLU A 67 15.50 -59.12 7.51
C GLU A 67 14.81 -60.09 6.53
N PHE A 68 13.83 -60.89 6.98
CA PHE A 68 13.28 -62.02 6.20
C PHE A 68 11.93 -61.73 5.51
N ASP A 69 11.62 -60.45 5.26
CA ASP A 69 10.48 -59.99 4.46
C ASP A 69 9.11 -60.54 4.90
N LEU A 70 8.92 -60.77 6.21
CA LEU A 70 7.66 -61.26 6.77
C LEU A 70 6.55 -60.23 6.65
N ARG A 71 5.35 -60.62 6.20
CA ARG A 71 4.20 -59.72 6.03
C ARG A 71 3.42 -59.58 7.33
N LEU A 72 3.99 -58.81 8.24
CA LEU A 72 3.54 -58.69 9.63
C LEU A 72 3.08 -57.31 10.04
N LEU A 73 3.26 -56.30 9.18
CA LEU A 73 2.95 -54.92 9.48
C LEU A 73 1.74 -54.50 8.66
N TYR A 74 0.68 -54.03 9.32
CA TYR A 74 -0.53 -53.62 8.64
C TYR A 74 -0.46 -52.15 8.22
N THR A 75 -0.86 -51.85 6.99
CA THR A 75 -1.06 -50.48 6.51
C THR A 75 -2.47 -50.36 5.94
N GLU A 76 -3.14 -49.24 6.21
CA GLU A 76 -4.44 -48.91 5.62
C GLU A 76 -4.33 -48.43 4.16
N ALA A 77 -3.10 -48.19 3.68
CA ALA A 77 -2.86 -47.76 2.31
C ALA A 77 -3.39 -48.80 1.30
N ARG A 78 -3.97 -48.30 0.19
CA ARG A 78 -4.51 -49.12 -0.91
C ARG A 78 -5.62 -50.10 -0.50
N GLY A 79 -6.40 -49.76 0.52
CA GLY A 79 -7.54 -50.58 0.96
C GLY A 79 -7.20 -51.61 2.03
N GLY A 80 -6.03 -51.51 2.67
CA GLY A 80 -5.62 -52.40 3.76
C GLY A 80 -4.78 -53.58 3.26
N GLN A 81 -3.55 -53.72 3.77
CA GLN A 81 -2.69 -54.86 3.46
C GLN A 81 -1.62 -55.10 4.53
N TRP A 82 -1.21 -56.36 4.65
CA TRP A 82 -0.02 -56.76 5.41
C TRP A 82 1.24 -56.67 4.54
N ILE A 83 2.22 -55.91 5.01
CA ILE A 83 3.48 -55.63 4.32
C ILE A 83 4.69 -56.02 5.17
N SER A 84 5.84 -56.19 4.50
CA SER A 84 7.12 -56.38 5.18
C SER A 84 7.77 -55.07 5.58
N THR A 85 8.73 -55.15 6.50
CA THR A 85 9.58 -54.04 6.97
C THR A 85 10.28 -53.29 5.84
N LYS A 86 10.59 -53.98 4.73
CA LYS A 86 11.20 -53.39 3.52
C LYS A 86 10.36 -52.31 2.86
N TYR A 87 9.03 -52.44 2.92
CA TYR A 87 8.09 -51.51 2.30
C TYR A 87 7.39 -50.60 3.32
N ALA A 88 7.50 -50.91 4.61
CA ALA A 88 6.83 -50.20 5.68
C ALA A 88 7.50 -48.86 6.00
N ILE A 89 6.68 -47.85 6.26
CA ILE A 89 7.11 -46.59 6.86
C ILE A 89 6.56 -46.54 8.28
N PHE A 90 7.46 -46.60 9.25
CA PHE A 90 7.12 -46.55 10.67
C PHE A 90 6.69 -45.13 11.05
N PRO A 91 5.54 -44.94 11.73
CA PRO A 91 5.03 -43.63 12.08
C PRO A 91 5.93 -42.89 13.07
N ASP A 92 5.76 -41.57 13.11
CA ASP A 92 6.44 -40.69 14.06
C ASP A 92 5.46 -40.23 15.14
N PHE A 93 5.45 -40.91 16.29
CA PHE A 93 4.59 -40.54 17.42
C PHE A 93 5.10 -39.33 18.21
N THR A 94 6.26 -38.75 17.86
CA THR A 94 6.73 -37.50 18.48
C THR A 94 5.96 -36.29 17.97
N PHE A 95 5.32 -36.41 16.81
CA PHE A 95 4.46 -35.38 16.25
C PHE A 95 3.06 -35.42 16.89
N PRO A 96 2.55 -34.30 17.46
CA PRO A 96 1.27 -34.30 18.18
C PRO A 96 0.07 -34.82 17.40
N LYS A 97 0.04 -34.59 16.08
CA LYS A 97 -1.04 -35.00 15.18
C LYS A 97 -0.71 -36.31 14.43
N ALA A 98 0.11 -37.18 15.01
CA ALA A 98 0.56 -38.43 14.37
C ALA A 98 -0.58 -39.30 13.84
N ALA A 99 -1.66 -39.47 14.60
CA ALA A 99 -2.79 -40.30 14.18
C ALA A 99 -3.50 -39.77 12.91
N GLU A 100 -3.69 -38.45 12.83
CA GLU A 100 -4.26 -37.79 11.66
C GLU A 100 -3.30 -37.85 10.46
N LEU A 101 -2.00 -37.66 10.71
CA LEU A 101 -0.96 -37.75 9.70
C LEU A 101 -0.87 -39.16 9.10
N ILE A 102 -0.95 -40.21 9.92
CA ILE A 102 -0.96 -41.62 9.45
C ILE A 102 -2.14 -41.86 8.50
N LYS A 103 -3.33 -41.36 8.84
CA LYS A 103 -4.53 -41.48 8.00
C LYS A 103 -4.36 -40.70 6.69
N ALA A 104 -3.87 -39.46 6.75
CA ALA A 104 -3.58 -38.62 5.59
C ALA A 104 -2.61 -39.30 4.61
N LEU A 105 -1.48 -39.78 5.11
CA LEU A 105 -0.44 -40.44 4.31
C LEU A 105 -0.91 -41.79 3.74
N SER A 106 -1.66 -42.58 4.52
CA SER A 106 -2.28 -43.83 4.04
C SER A 106 -3.30 -43.55 2.94
N GLY A 107 -4.08 -42.48 3.06
CA GLY A 107 -4.99 -41.97 2.04
C GLY A 107 -4.27 -41.60 0.73
N ALA A 108 -3.09 -41.01 0.82
CA ALA A 108 -2.19 -40.72 -0.30
C ALA A 108 -1.40 -41.95 -0.81
N SER A 109 -1.78 -43.15 -0.37
CA SER A 109 -1.16 -44.43 -0.76
C SER A 109 0.33 -44.55 -0.40
N LEU A 110 0.78 -43.88 0.68
CA LEU A 110 2.04 -44.17 1.33
C LEU A 110 1.86 -45.36 2.29
N PRO A 111 2.79 -46.33 2.31
CA PRO A 111 2.71 -47.52 3.15
C PRO A 111 3.10 -47.22 4.62
N VAL A 112 2.42 -46.25 5.24
CA VAL A 112 2.58 -45.95 6.66
C VAL A 112 1.83 -47.02 7.45
N ILE A 113 2.51 -47.62 8.41
CA ILE A 113 1.97 -48.76 9.16
C ILE A 113 1.20 -48.30 10.41
N THR A 114 0.18 -49.08 10.78
CA THR A 114 -0.61 -48.89 12.00
C THR A 114 -0.09 -49.86 13.06
N LEU A 115 0.55 -49.32 14.10
CA LEU A 115 1.00 -50.10 15.26
C LEU A 115 0.91 -49.30 16.56
N PRO A 116 0.80 -49.99 17.72
CA PRO A 116 0.98 -49.36 19.03
C PRO A 116 2.38 -48.75 19.21
N GLN A 117 2.46 -47.64 19.96
CA GLN A 117 3.70 -46.93 20.26
C GLN A 117 4.75 -47.82 20.93
N SER A 118 4.36 -48.70 21.84
CA SER A 118 5.28 -49.62 22.54
C SER A 118 6.03 -50.56 21.59
N LEU A 119 5.38 -50.98 20.50
CA LEU A 119 6.01 -51.81 19.47
C LEU A 119 6.93 -50.97 18.58
N LEU A 120 6.54 -49.73 18.27
CA LEU A 120 7.39 -48.81 17.51
C LEU A 120 8.71 -48.58 18.23
N GLU A 121 8.65 -48.30 19.53
CA GLU A 121 9.83 -48.06 20.37
C GLU A 121 10.77 -49.27 20.36
N LYS A 122 10.24 -50.51 20.35
CA LYS A 122 11.05 -51.73 20.26
C LYS A 122 11.69 -51.93 18.89
N PHE A 123 10.97 -51.65 17.81
CA PHE A 123 11.57 -51.63 16.48
C PHE A 123 12.67 -50.57 16.37
N MET A 124 12.48 -49.40 16.97
CA MET A 124 13.47 -48.32 16.98
C MET A 124 14.73 -48.69 17.79
N GLU A 125 14.55 -49.36 18.93
CA GLU A 125 15.65 -49.82 19.79
C GLU A 125 16.47 -50.95 19.13
N ILE A 126 15.81 -51.94 18.55
CA ILE A 126 16.48 -53.17 18.06
C ILE A 126 16.88 -53.07 16.59
N CYS A 127 16.09 -52.35 15.78
CA CYS A 127 16.24 -52.24 14.32
C CYS A 127 16.25 -50.77 13.84
N PRO A 128 17.22 -49.94 14.25
CA PRO A 128 17.24 -48.50 13.96
C PRO A 128 17.43 -48.14 12.48
N SER A 129 17.84 -49.10 11.64
CA SER A 129 18.04 -48.92 10.19
C SER A 129 16.74 -48.96 9.37
N LEU A 130 15.61 -49.31 9.99
CA LEU A 130 14.31 -49.31 9.32
C LEU A 130 13.85 -47.90 8.93
N HIS A 131 12.86 -47.83 8.05
CA HIS A 131 12.34 -46.57 7.53
C HIS A 131 11.38 -45.91 8.53
N PHE A 132 11.93 -45.17 9.47
CA PHE A 132 11.15 -44.30 10.37
C PHE A 132 10.77 -43.00 9.67
N LEU A 133 9.50 -42.62 9.79
CA LEU A 133 8.99 -41.36 9.28
C LEU A 133 9.77 -40.21 9.95
N LYS A 134 10.33 -39.36 9.09
CA LYS A 134 10.98 -38.10 9.45
C LYS A 134 10.57 -37.08 8.38
N PRO A 135 10.49 -35.78 8.69
CA PRO A 135 10.08 -34.78 7.69
C PRO A 135 10.94 -34.82 6.42
N LYS A 136 12.27 -34.95 6.53
CA LYS A 136 13.18 -35.12 5.38
C LYS A 136 12.88 -36.37 4.53
N LEU A 137 12.56 -37.50 5.15
CA LEU A 137 12.20 -38.72 4.43
C LEU A 137 10.89 -38.52 3.66
N LEU A 138 9.88 -37.92 4.32
CA LEU A 138 8.59 -37.64 3.70
C LEU A 138 8.74 -36.71 2.49
N ARG A 139 9.48 -35.61 2.64
CA ARG A 139 9.80 -34.68 1.53
C ARG A 139 10.39 -35.44 0.34
N THR A 140 11.41 -36.28 0.58
CA THR A 140 12.06 -37.08 -0.47
C THR A 140 11.08 -38.02 -1.18
N LEU A 141 10.14 -38.64 -0.45
CA LEU A 141 9.16 -39.55 -1.03
C LEU A 141 8.11 -38.84 -1.89
N LEU A 142 7.66 -37.66 -1.44
CA LEU A 142 6.66 -36.84 -2.14
C LEU A 142 7.25 -36.16 -3.38
N ILE A 143 8.51 -35.71 -3.32
CA ILE A 143 9.21 -35.15 -4.49
C ILE A 143 9.39 -36.22 -5.59
N LYS A 144 9.78 -37.45 -5.21
CA LYS A 144 10.01 -38.53 -6.18
C LYS A 144 8.74 -39.09 -6.81
N ARG A 145 7.63 -39.05 -6.08
CA ARG A 145 6.35 -39.59 -6.55
C ARG A 145 5.27 -38.56 -6.27
N LYS A 146 4.76 -37.94 -7.34
CA LYS A 146 3.58 -37.09 -7.26
C LYS A 146 2.43 -37.91 -6.65
N ARG A 147 2.01 -37.54 -5.44
CA ARG A 147 0.91 -38.19 -4.72
C ARG A 147 -0.24 -37.21 -4.63
N GLU A 148 -1.43 -37.74 -4.85
CA GLU A 148 -2.67 -37.00 -4.64
C GLU A 148 -3.15 -37.27 -3.22
N PHE A 149 -3.57 -36.21 -2.54
CA PHE A 149 -4.20 -36.28 -1.23
C PHE A 149 -5.71 -36.16 -1.42
N LYS A 150 -6.47 -36.84 -0.57
CA LYS A 150 -7.93 -36.93 -0.70
C LYS A 150 -8.64 -35.64 -0.31
N ASP A 151 -8.10 -34.91 0.66
CA ASP A 151 -8.66 -33.66 1.17
C ASP A 151 -7.56 -32.61 1.41
N ARG A 152 -8.00 -31.36 1.56
CA ARG A 152 -7.12 -30.20 1.75
C ARG A 152 -6.42 -30.23 3.10
N ASP A 153 -7.12 -30.67 4.14
CA ASP A 153 -6.62 -30.69 5.50
C ASP A 153 -5.48 -31.71 5.66
N ALA A 154 -5.58 -32.88 5.03
CA ALA A 154 -4.50 -33.86 4.96
C ALA A 154 -3.25 -33.30 4.27
N MET A 155 -3.42 -32.50 3.22
CA MET A 155 -2.29 -31.88 2.53
C MET A 155 -1.63 -30.81 3.39
N ILE A 156 -2.42 -29.94 4.03
CA ILE A 156 -1.91 -28.91 4.96
C ILE A 156 -1.22 -29.56 6.16
N LEU A 157 -1.78 -30.64 6.72
CA LEU A 157 -1.17 -31.41 7.80
C LEU A 157 0.16 -32.06 7.37
N THR A 158 0.22 -32.56 6.13
CA THR A 158 1.44 -33.12 5.55
C THR A 158 2.49 -32.03 5.38
N LEU A 159 2.10 -30.84 4.92
CA LEU A 159 2.98 -29.68 4.83
C LEU A 159 3.49 -29.28 6.23
N GLU A 160 2.60 -29.19 7.23
CA GLU A 160 2.95 -28.89 8.62
C GLU A 160 4.04 -29.83 9.15
N TYR A 161 3.89 -31.14 8.90
CA TYR A 161 4.91 -32.12 9.25
C TYR A 161 6.20 -31.95 8.44
N CYS A 162 6.12 -31.73 7.12
CA CYS A 162 7.28 -31.50 6.26
C CYS A 162 8.09 -30.27 6.64
N LEU A 163 7.44 -29.25 7.20
CA LEU A 163 8.09 -28.04 7.68
C LEU A 163 8.57 -28.18 9.13
N HIS A 164 8.18 -29.24 9.87
CA HIS A 164 8.40 -29.37 11.32
C HIS A 164 9.88 -29.28 11.73
N ASP A 165 10.78 -29.89 10.95
CA ASP A 165 12.24 -29.92 11.21
C ASP A 165 13.02 -28.71 10.69
N ILE A 166 12.36 -27.75 10.03
CA ILE A 166 13.03 -26.56 9.50
C ILE A 166 13.36 -25.62 10.67
N GLN A 167 14.65 -25.35 10.80
CA GLN A 167 15.22 -24.34 11.70
C GLN A 167 15.86 -23.21 10.90
N GLU A 168 16.11 -22.08 11.56
CA GLU A 168 16.57 -20.82 10.95
C GLU A 168 18.00 -20.85 10.34
N SER A 169 18.67 -22.01 10.35
CA SER A 169 20.02 -22.21 9.80
C SER A 169 20.07 -23.20 8.64
N MET A 170 18.92 -23.75 8.21
CA MET A 170 18.87 -24.85 7.24
C MET A 170 18.69 -24.35 5.81
N GLN A 171 19.44 -24.93 4.87
CA GLN A 171 19.25 -24.71 3.43
C GLN A 171 17.93 -25.35 2.96
N PHE A 172 17.17 -24.62 2.15
CA PHE A 172 15.84 -25.03 1.67
C PHE A 172 15.89 -26.03 0.51
N ASP A 173 17.06 -26.54 0.13
CA ASP A 173 17.24 -27.50 -0.98
C ASP A 173 16.35 -28.74 -0.85
N THR A 174 16.06 -29.13 0.38
CA THR A 174 15.22 -30.29 0.72
C THR A 174 13.73 -30.05 0.52
N LEU A 175 13.30 -28.80 0.28
CA LEU A 175 11.92 -28.42 -0.04
C LEU A 175 11.68 -28.27 -1.53
N ILE A 176 12.73 -28.10 -2.31
CA ILE A 176 12.62 -27.86 -3.75
C ILE A 176 11.99 -29.08 -4.44
N GLY A 177 10.95 -28.84 -5.23
CA GLY A 177 10.13 -29.85 -5.88
C GLY A 177 9.00 -30.41 -5.01
N LEU A 178 8.76 -29.89 -3.80
CA LEU A 178 7.69 -30.36 -2.91
C LEU A 178 6.31 -29.87 -3.38
N PRO A 179 5.37 -30.74 -3.80
CA PRO A 179 4.08 -30.37 -4.37
C PRO A 179 3.00 -30.19 -3.30
N LEU A 180 3.27 -29.39 -2.26
CA LEU A 180 2.37 -29.22 -1.11
C LEU A 180 2.02 -27.77 -0.81
N LEU A 181 2.42 -26.80 -1.63
CA LEU A 181 2.16 -25.39 -1.34
C LEU A 181 0.70 -25.06 -1.67
N PRO A 182 -0.17 -24.73 -0.69
CA PRO A 182 -1.59 -24.52 -0.93
C PRO A 182 -1.88 -23.12 -1.48
N LEU A 183 -2.66 -23.06 -2.55
CA LEU A 183 -3.03 -21.82 -3.23
C LEU A 183 -4.46 -21.39 -2.89
N ALA A 184 -4.77 -20.11 -3.09
CA ALA A 184 -6.06 -19.51 -2.77
C ALA A 184 -7.19 -19.99 -3.70
N ASP A 185 -6.86 -20.46 -4.91
CA ASP A 185 -7.81 -21.11 -5.82
C ASP A 185 -8.18 -22.55 -5.38
N GLY A 186 -7.57 -23.05 -4.30
CA GLY A 186 -7.76 -24.40 -3.78
C GLY A 186 -6.85 -25.45 -4.45
N SER A 187 -6.03 -25.05 -5.42
CA SER A 187 -5.01 -25.91 -6.01
C SER A 187 -3.74 -25.95 -5.16
N PHE A 188 -2.77 -26.76 -5.59
CA PHE A 188 -1.48 -26.89 -4.92
C PHE A 188 -0.36 -26.82 -5.94
N THR A 189 0.74 -26.19 -5.54
CA THR A 189 1.91 -26.00 -6.39
C THR A 189 3.19 -26.46 -5.73
N LEU A 190 4.27 -26.43 -6.51
CA LEU A 190 5.61 -26.81 -6.12
C LEU A 190 6.30 -25.65 -5.40
N VAL A 191 7.10 -25.99 -4.39
CA VAL A 191 8.16 -25.09 -3.92
C VAL A 191 9.33 -25.26 -4.88
N ASP A 192 9.69 -24.21 -5.62
CA ASP A 192 10.78 -24.23 -6.60
C ASP A 192 11.89 -23.25 -6.21
N MET A 193 13.03 -23.35 -6.89
CA MET A 193 14.07 -22.31 -6.81
C MET A 193 13.55 -21.00 -7.37
N LYS A 194 14.04 -19.90 -6.80
CA LYS A 194 13.75 -18.55 -7.30
C LYS A 194 14.03 -18.46 -8.81
N GLY A 195 13.01 -18.08 -9.58
CA GLY A 195 13.12 -17.84 -11.04
C GLY A 195 12.95 -19.07 -11.93
N VAL A 196 12.79 -20.28 -11.38
CA VAL A 196 12.52 -21.50 -12.18
C VAL A 196 11.02 -21.69 -12.37
N GLY A 197 10.25 -21.61 -11.28
CA GLY A 197 8.79 -21.75 -11.29
C GLY A 197 8.04 -20.43 -11.30
N GLU A 198 6.71 -20.50 -11.39
CA GLU A 198 5.87 -19.33 -11.13
C GLU A 198 6.05 -18.86 -9.69
N ARG A 199 6.06 -17.53 -9.52
CA ARG A 199 6.18 -16.89 -8.22
C ARG A 199 4.88 -17.04 -7.46
N VAL A 200 5.00 -17.42 -6.19
CA VAL A 200 3.87 -17.56 -5.27
C VAL A 200 4.02 -16.52 -4.16
N TYR A 201 2.95 -15.78 -3.93
CA TYR A 201 2.89 -14.71 -2.95
C TYR A 201 2.35 -15.23 -1.63
N ILE A 202 3.01 -14.86 -0.54
CA ILE A 202 2.49 -15.04 0.82
C ILE A 202 2.11 -13.68 1.40
N ALA A 203 0.87 -13.56 1.85
CA ALA A 203 0.33 -12.33 2.40
C ALA A 203 0.68 -12.16 3.89
N ARG A 204 1.04 -10.94 4.28
CA ARG A 204 1.26 -10.54 5.70
C ARG A 204 0.07 -9.81 6.34
N GLY A 205 -1.00 -9.60 5.59
CA GLY A 205 -2.19 -8.86 6.05
C GLY A 205 -3.14 -8.56 4.88
N ASP A 206 -3.48 -7.29 4.72
CA ASP A 206 -4.41 -6.75 3.70
C ASP A 206 -4.01 -7.13 2.25
N GLU A 207 -2.74 -7.45 2.02
CA GLU A 207 -2.20 -8.01 0.77
C GLU A 207 -3.01 -9.20 0.23
N TYR A 208 -3.56 -10.03 1.11
CA TYR A 208 -4.38 -11.16 0.68
C TYR A 208 -5.65 -10.68 -0.05
N GLY A 209 -6.29 -9.63 0.48
CA GLY A 209 -7.48 -9.03 -0.11
C GLY A 209 -7.21 -8.38 -1.47
N LEU A 210 -5.99 -7.86 -1.68
CA LEU A 210 -5.57 -7.28 -2.96
C LEU A 210 -5.46 -8.30 -4.09
N LEU A 211 -4.99 -9.51 -3.77
CA LEU A 211 -4.58 -10.50 -4.76
C LEU A 211 -5.58 -11.64 -4.94
N LYS A 212 -6.43 -11.93 -3.93
CA LYS A 212 -7.30 -13.12 -3.89
C LYS A 212 -8.22 -13.27 -5.09
N ASP A 213 -8.76 -12.16 -5.62
CA ASP A 213 -9.79 -12.22 -6.66
C ASP A 213 -9.18 -12.24 -8.07
N SER A 214 -7.95 -11.73 -8.22
CA SER A 214 -7.28 -11.56 -9.52
C SER A 214 -6.25 -12.64 -9.83
N ILE A 215 -5.47 -13.07 -8.83
CA ILE A 215 -4.41 -14.08 -8.99
C ILE A 215 -4.44 -15.18 -7.91
N PRO A 216 -5.58 -15.85 -7.69
CA PRO A 216 -5.69 -16.88 -6.65
C PRO A 216 -4.76 -18.08 -6.86
N HIS A 217 -4.35 -18.35 -8.10
CA HIS A 217 -3.39 -19.40 -8.49
C HIS A 217 -1.93 -19.06 -8.14
N GLN A 218 -1.62 -17.82 -7.75
CA GLN A 218 -0.28 -17.37 -7.34
C GLN A 218 -0.25 -16.92 -5.88
N LEU A 219 -1.31 -17.14 -5.10
CA LEU A 219 -1.42 -16.65 -3.73
C LEU A 219 -1.55 -17.83 -2.76
N VAL A 220 -0.74 -17.86 -1.70
CA VAL A 220 -0.89 -18.85 -0.63
C VAL A 220 -2.22 -18.63 0.10
N ILE A 221 -2.97 -19.69 0.34
CA ILE A 221 -4.26 -19.60 1.04
C ILE A 221 -4.09 -19.04 2.47
N ASN A 222 -5.01 -18.16 2.89
CA ASN A 222 -4.96 -17.54 4.23
C ASN A 222 -5.39 -18.50 5.37
N VAL A 223 -6.01 -19.64 5.04
CA VAL A 223 -6.55 -20.58 6.03
C VAL A 223 -5.57 -21.74 6.21
N ILE A 224 -4.44 -21.44 6.85
CA ILE A 224 -3.39 -22.40 7.23
C ILE A 224 -3.03 -22.25 8.72
N PRO A 225 -2.51 -23.30 9.38
CA PRO A 225 -2.01 -23.20 10.75
C PRO A 225 -0.94 -22.13 10.89
N GLU A 226 -0.96 -21.39 12.01
CA GLU A 226 -0.04 -20.28 12.28
C GLU A 226 1.44 -20.68 12.15
N GLU A 227 1.80 -21.86 12.65
CA GLU A 227 3.17 -22.38 12.52
C GLU A 227 3.59 -22.64 11.06
N VAL A 228 2.64 -23.03 10.20
CA VAL A 228 2.90 -23.19 8.76
C VAL A 228 3.10 -21.82 8.12
N HIS A 229 2.21 -20.86 8.40
CA HIS A 229 2.32 -19.50 7.89
C HIS A 229 3.65 -18.85 8.29
N ARG A 230 4.03 -18.97 9.57
CA ARG A 230 5.30 -18.46 10.10
C ARG A 230 6.51 -19.05 9.37
N LYS A 231 6.52 -20.36 9.13
CA LYS A 231 7.60 -21.04 8.40
C LYS A 231 7.65 -20.67 6.92
N LEU A 232 6.49 -20.53 6.27
CA LEU A 232 6.43 -20.04 4.89
C LEU A 232 6.90 -18.58 4.79
N CYS A 233 6.59 -17.74 5.77
CA CYS A 233 7.13 -16.39 5.85
C CYS A 233 8.66 -16.41 5.98
N TYR A 234 9.20 -17.27 6.83
CA TYR A 234 10.64 -17.44 6.96
C TYR A 234 11.30 -17.90 5.63
N ILE A 235 10.68 -18.85 4.92
CA ILE A 235 11.13 -19.29 3.59
C ILE A 235 11.11 -18.13 2.58
N ALA A 236 10.06 -17.31 2.61
CA ALA A 236 9.93 -16.15 1.73
C ALA A 236 10.96 -15.04 2.05
N GLN A 237 11.36 -14.88 3.30
CA GLN A 237 12.40 -13.91 3.71
C GLN A 237 13.78 -14.29 3.19
N ALA A 238 14.06 -15.59 3.09
CA ALA A 238 15.34 -16.08 2.62
C ALA A 238 15.57 -15.91 1.11
N ASP A 239 14.53 -15.55 0.34
CA ASP A 239 14.60 -15.16 -1.08
C ASP A 239 15.33 -16.18 -2.00
N SER A 240 15.29 -17.45 -1.63
CA SER A 240 15.92 -18.57 -2.36
C SER A 240 14.90 -19.45 -3.11
N THR A 241 13.62 -19.31 -2.80
CA THR A 241 12.53 -20.09 -3.39
C THR A 241 11.63 -19.22 -4.28
N ASN A 242 10.65 -19.83 -4.94
CA ASN A 242 9.60 -19.13 -5.67
C ASN A 242 8.56 -18.46 -4.76
N ILE A 243 8.61 -18.67 -3.44
CA ILE A 243 7.74 -18.02 -2.46
C ILE A 243 8.32 -16.67 -2.09
N SER A 244 7.53 -15.61 -2.18
CA SER A 244 7.98 -14.25 -1.89
C SER A 244 6.88 -13.39 -1.29
N PHE A 245 7.27 -12.32 -0.58
CA PHE A 245 6.33 -11.28 -0.20
C PHE A 245 6.01 -10.37 -1.39
N LEU A 246 4.86 -9.70 -1.30
CA LEU A 246 4.51 -8.64 -2.24
C LEU A 246 5.38 -7.41 -1.92
N SER A 247 6.26 -7.02 -2.84
CA SER A 247 6.95 -5.72 -2.79
C SER A 247 6.27 -4.71 -3.71
N CYS A 248 6.50 -3.41 -3.49
CA CYS A 248 5.94 -2.35 -4.33
C CYS A 248 6.29 -2.51 -5.82
N GLN A 249 7.53 -2.91 -6.13
CA GLN A 249 7.96 -3.15 -7.52
C GLN A 249 7.32 -4.41 -8.12
N LEU A 250 6.98 -5.40 -7.30
CA LEU A 250 6.24 -6.57 -7.76
C LEU A 250 4.76 -6.23 -7.96
N LEU A 251 4.17 -5.44 -7.07
CA LEU A 251 2.81 -4.95 -7.21
C LEU A 251 2.65 -4.12 -8.49
N GLU A 252 3.57 -3.20 -8.80
CA GLU A 252 3.53 -2.41 -10.05
C GLU A 252 3.46 -3.30 -11.30
N LYS A 253 4.24 -4.39 -11.32
CA LYS A 253 4.23 -5.37 -12.42
C LYS A 253 2.95 -6.20 -12.45
N LEU A 254 2.37 -6.47 -11.27
CA LEU A 254 1.11 -7.19 -11.15
C LEU A 254 -0.09 -6.31 -11.53
N LEU A 255 -0.01 -4.99 -11.47
CA LEU A 255 -1.14 -4.10 -11.81
C LEU A 255 -1.68 -4.35 -13.23
N VAL A 256 -0.84 -4.79 -14.18
CA VAL A 256 -1.29 -5.21 -15.53
C VAL A 256 -2.31 -6.36 -15.49
N LYS A 257 -2.24 -7.21 -14.45
CA LYS A 257 -3.19 -8.30 -14.21
C LYS A 257 -4.35 -7.90 -13.28
N LEU A 258 -4.17 -6.87 -12.45
CA LEU A 258 -5.14 -6.45 -11.43
C LEU A 258 -6.10 -5.37 -11.93
N LEU A 259 -5.64 -4.53 -12.86
CA LEU A 259 -6.37 -3.41 -13.44
C LEU A 259 -6.58 -3.63 -14.95
N PRO A 260 -7.58 -2.97 -15.56
CA PRO A 260 -7.73 -2.97 -17.01
C PRO A 260 -6.45 -2.53 -17.71
N VAL A 261 -6.01 -3.29 -18.71
CA VAL A 261 -4.72 -3.05 -19.39
C VAL A 261 -4.67 -1.70 -20.10
N GLU A 262 -5.83 -1.17 -20.49
CA GLU A 262 -5.98 0.12 -21.15
C GLU A 262 -5.68 1.30 -20.22
N TRP A 263 -5.63 1.07 -18.91
CA TRP A 263 -5.35 2.11 -17.92
C TRP A 263 -3.87 2.42 -17.80
N GLN A 264 -3.00 1.54 -18.28
CA GLN A 264 -1.56 1.77 -18.21
C GLN A 264 -1.19 3.02 -19.03
N HIS A 265 -0.52 3.97 -18.39
CA HIS A 265 -0.15 5.30 -18.93
C HIS A 265 -1.32 6.25 -19.23
N ALA A 266 -2.55 5.89 -18.85
CA ALA A 266 -3.67 6.82 -18.94
C ALA A 266 -3.57 7.87 -17.83
N SER A 267 -3.64 9.15 -18.20
CA SER A 267 -3.64 10.26 -17.23
C SER A 267 -4.91 10.30 -16.38
N GLN A 268 -6.05 9.97 -17.00
CA GLN A 268 -7.36 9.91 -16.37
C GLN A 268 -8.18 8.79 -17.00
N VAL A 269 -8.93 8.06 -16.16
CA VAL A 269 -9.88 7.03 -16.60
C VAL A 269 -11.23 7.23 -15.94
N SER A 270 -12.30 6.83 -16.64
CA SER A 270 -13.63 6.70 -16.03
C SER A 270 -13.66 5.41 -15.22
N TRP A 271 -14.04 5.55 -13.95
CA TRP A 271 -14.04 4.50 -12.96
C TRP A 271 -15.44 4.30 -12.38
N THR A 272 -15.98 3.11 -12.60
CA THR A 272 -17.23 2.59 -12.05
C THR A 272 -16.90 1.41 -11.13
N PRO A 273 -16.91 1.60 -9.79
CA PRO A 273 -16.42 0.61 -8.84
C PRO A 273 -17.05 -0.77 -9.02
N GLY A 274 -16.22 -1.81 -9.20
CA GLY A 274 -16.66 -3.21 -9.27
C GLY A 274 -17.35 -3.65 -10.56
N ILE A 275 -17.50 -2.77 -11.56
CA ILE A 275 -18.13 -3.09 -12.85
C ILE A 275 -17.04 -3.35 -13.90
N HIS A 276 -17.26 -4.32 -14.81
CA HIS A 276 -16.33 -4.64 -15.92
C HIS A 276 -14.89 -4.96 -15.49
N GLY A 277 -14.71 -5.57 -14.31
CA GLY A 277 -13.37 -5.92 -13.80
C GLY A 277 -12.57 -4.72 -13.26
N GLN A 278 -13.21 -3.56 -13.10
CA GLN A 278 -12.61 -2.41 -12.45
C GLN A 278 -12.53 -2.60 -10.93
N PRO A 279 -11.52 -2.02 -10.26
CA PRO A 279 -11.36 -2.15 -8.82
C PRO A 279 -12.57 -1.63 -8.07
N SER A 280 -12.96 -2.33 -7.00
CA SER A 280 -14.00 -1.86 -6.07
C SER A 280 -13.44 -0.78 -5.13
N LEU A 281 -14.32 -0.08 -4.43
CA LEU A 281 -13.94 0.85 -3.36
C LEU A 281 -13.12 0.16 -2.27
N GLU A 282 -13.57 -1.02 -1.84
CA GLU A 282 -12.87 -1.84 -0.85
C GLU A 282 -11.46 -2.22 -1.32
N TRP A 283 -11.31 -2.60 -2.59
CA TRP A 283 -10.02 -2.96 -3.16
C TRP A 283 -9.07 -1.76 -3.20
N LEU A 284 -9.54 -0.57 -3.61
CA LEU A 284 -8.72 0.64 -3.58
C LEU A 284 -8.33 1.04 -2.15
N GLN A 285 -9.22 0.88 -1.17
CA GLN A 285 -8.87 1.14 0.23
C GLN A 285 -7.74 0.21 0.69
N LEU A 286 -7.81 -1.09 0.35
CA LEU A 286 -6.73 -2.04 0.64
C LEU A 286 -5.43 -1.66 -0.06
N LEU A 287 -5.51 -1.13 -1.29
CA LEU A 287 -4.33 -0.71 -2.05
C LEU A 287 -3.65 0.44 -1.33
N TRP A 288 -4.40 1.47 -0.95
CA TRP A 288 -3.85 2.63 -0.27
C TRP A 288 -3.37 2.32 1.15
N ASN A 289 -4.01 1.39 1.87
CA ASN A 289 -3.49 0.86 3.14
C ASN A 289 -2.14 0.15 2.95
N TYR A 290 -2.00 -0.65 1.88
CA TYR A 290 -0.74 -1.30 1.53
C TYR A 290 0.35 -0.28 1.18
N LEU A 291 0.02 0.72 0.36
CA LEU A 291 0.95 1.78 -0.02
C LEU A 291 1.45 2.53 1.22
N LYS A 292 0.55 2.90 2.14
CA LYS A 292 0.91 3.54 3.41
C LYS A 292 1.90 2.72 4.24
N ALA A 293 1.73 1.40 4.27
CA ALA A 293 2.50 0.52 5.15
C ALA A 293 3.85 0.09 4.56
N TYR A 294 3.95 -0.07 3.23
CA TYR A 294 5.08 -0.75 2.58
C TYR A 294 5.70 0.04 1.42
N CYS A 295 5.12 1.17 1.03
CA CYS A 295 5.64 2.02 -0.03
C CYS A 295 6.24 3.30 0.57
N GLU A 296 7.48 3.60 0.20
CA GLU A 296 8.10 4.89 0.51
C GLU A 296 7.96 5.86 -0.67
N ASP A 297 8.05 5.34 -1.90
CA ASP A 297 8.04 6.10 -3.16
C ASP A 297 6.81 5.74 -4.03
N LEU A 298 5.82 6.62 -4.04
CA LEU A 298 4.60 6.50 -4.84
C LEU A 298 4.85 6.66 -6.34
N LEU A 299 5.97 7.25 -6.76
CA LEU A 299 6.28 7.42 -8.19
C LEU A 299 6.48 6.09 -8.91
N ILE A 300 6.74 5.00 -8.17
CA ILE A 300 6.74 3.63 -8.72
C ILE A 300 5.41 3.35 -9.44
N PHE A 301 4.30 3.84 -8.90
CA PHE A 301 2.95 3.65 -9.43
C PHE A 301 2.50 4.76 -10.38
N SER A 302 3.39 5.71 -10.72
CA SER A 302 3.08 6.84 -11.61
C SER A 302 2.57 6.43 -12.97
N LYS A 303 2.76 5.19 -13.44
CA LYS A 303 2.19 4.71 -14.72
C LYS A 303 0.71 4.36 -14.65
N TRP A 304 0.12 4.32 -13.46
CA TRP A 304 -1.23 3.81 -13.24
C TRP A 304 -2.14 4.89 -12.65
N PRO A 305 -3.38 5.01 -13.14
CA PRO A 305 -4.38 5.88 -12.55
C PRO A 305 -4.95 5.22 -11.29
N ILE A 306 -4.35 5.53 -10.14
CA ILE A 306 -4.74 4.96 -8.83
C ILE A 306 -5.27 6.01 -7.85
N LEU A 307 -5.24 7.30 -8.21
CA LEU A 307 -5.71 8.40 -7.37
C LEU A 307 -7.22 8.64 -7.61
N PRO A 308 -8.10 8.34 -6.64
CA PRO A 308 -9.54 8.51 -6.80
C PRO A 308 -9.93 9.98 -6.70
N VAL A 309 -10.64 10.45 -7.72
CA VAL A 309 -10.99 11.85 -7.90
C VAL A 309 -12.46 11.96 -8.27
N GLY A 310 -13.21 12.79 -7.54
CA GLY A 310 -14.68 12.80 -7.62
C GLY A 310 -15.27 11.41 -7.39
N ASP A 311 -16.43 11.14 -7.99
CA ASP A 311 -17.15 9.89 -7.77
C ASP A 311 -16.91 8.83 -8.86
N ASP A 312 -16.38 9.23 -10.02
CA ASP A 312 -16.40 8.45 -11.25
C ASP A 312 -15.05 8.39 -11.98
N ARG A 313 -13.95 8.83 -11.37
CA ARG A 313 -12.63 8.91 -12.03
C ARG A 313 -11.48 8.44 -11.17
N LEU A 314 -10.48 7.91 -11.86
CA LEU A 314 -9.14 7.69 -11.32
C LEU A 314 -8.12 8.46 -12.15
N MET A 315 -7.14 9.03 -11.47
CA MET A 315 -6.09 9.86 -12.05
C MET A 315 -4.72 9.26 -11.79
N GLN A 316 -3.81 9.51 -12.73
CA GLN A 316 -2.41 9.17 -12.62
C GLN A 316 -1.74 10.02 -11.51
N LEU A 317 -0.82 9.40 -10.77
CA LEU A 317 0.00 10.12 -9.79
C LEU A 317 1.01 11.03 -10.52
N THR A 318 0.59 12.26 -10.78
CA THR A 318 1.41 13.30 -11.41
C THR A 318 1.77 14.35 -10.36
N PRO A 319 3.06 14.65 -10.15
CA PRO A 319 3.46 15.74 -9.26
C PRO A 319 2.86 17.07 -9.70
N ASN A 320 2.50 17.93 -8.74
CA ASN A 320 1.86 19.22 -9.02
C ASN A 320 0.57 19.09 -9.86
N SER A 321 -0.27 18.11 -9.55
CA SER A 321 -1.55 17.93 -10.23
C SER A 321 -2.55 19.04 -9.90
N ASN A 322 -3.65 19.08 -10.66
CA ASN A 322 -4.80 19.93 -10.40
C ASN A 322 -5.79 19.36 -9.36
N VAL A 323 -5.35 18.36 -8.57
CA VAL A 323 -6.18 17.72 -7.53
C VAL A 323 -5.98 18.41 -6.19
N ILE A 324 -7.09 18.75 -5.53
CA ILE A 324 -7.10 19.37 -4.20
C ILE A 324 -7.94 18.55 -3.22
N LYS A 325 -7.51 18.49 -1.95
CA LYS A 325 -8.32 17.87 -0.89
C LYS A 325 -9.62 18.65 -0.73
N ASN A 326 -10.74 17.93 -0.64
CA ASN A 326 -12.01 18.53 -0.26
C ASN A 326 -12.07 18.62 1.27
N ASP A 327 -12.01 19.82 1.84
CA ASP A 327 -11.97 20.05 3.29
C ASP A 327 -13.02 21.09 3.72
N GLY A 328 -14.28 20.80 3.39
CA GLY A 328 -15.40 21.65 3.80
C GLY A 328 -15.39 23.04 3.15
N TRP A 329 -15.04 23.10 1.86
CA TRP A 329 -15.09 24.33 1.06
C TRP A 329 -16.48 24.98 1.08
N SER A 330 -16.54 26.32 1.04
CA SER A 330 -17.81 27.02 0.82
C SER A 330 -18.39 26.68 -0.56
N GLU A 331 -19.70 26.81 -0.76
CA GLU A 331 -20.34 26.50 -2.05
C GLU A 331 -19.73 27.32 -3.20
N LYS A 332 -19.44 28.60 -2.93
CA LYS A 332 -18.80 29.51 -3.89
C LYS A 332 -17.38 29.07 -4.23
N MET A 333 -16.57 28.74 -3.21
CA MET A 333 -15.20 28.28 -3.44
C MET A 333 -15.18 26.94 -4.17
N SER A 334 -16.09 26.02 -3.82
CA SER A 334 -16.22 24.73 -4.49
C SER A 334 -16.58 24.89 -5.97
N SER A 335 -17.58 25.74 -6.26
CA SER A 335 -18.01 26.07 -7.62
C SER A 335 -16.89 26.74 -8.42
N LEU A 336 -16.15 27.69 -7.81
CA LEU A 336 -14.99 28.32 -8.42
C LEU A 336 -13.93 27.31 -8.81
N LEU A 337 -13.50 26.46 -7.86
CA LEU A 337 -12.46 25.46 -8.10
C LEU A 337 -12.86 24.51 -9.24
N LEU A 338 -14.11 24.05 -9.27
CA LEU A 338 -14.62 23.20 -10.36
C LEU A 338 -14.63 23.91 -11.73
N LYS A 339 -15.08 25.17 -11.78
CA LYS A 339 -15.14 25.96 -13.02
C LYS A 339 -13.75 26.26 -13.60
N VAL A 340 -12.76 26.44 -12.73
CA VAL A 340 -11.36 26.65 -13.10
C VAL A 340 -10.72 25.36 -13.63
N GLY A 341 -11.30 24.19 -13.30
CA GLY A 341 -10.79 22.87 -13.73
C GLY A 341 -10.02 22.12 -12.65
N CYS A 342 -10.15 22.54 -11.38
CA CYS A 342 -9.66 21.78 -10.24
C CYS A 342 -10.50 20.52 -10.04
N LEU A 343 -9.86 19.49 -9.50
CA LEU A 343 -10.48 18.21 -9.24
C LEU A 343 -10.42 17.89 -7.74
N PHE A 344 -11.51 17.40 -7.16
CA PHE A 344 -11.56 17.09 -5.74
C PHE A 344 -11.12 15.66 -5.46
N LEU A 345 -10.22 15.49 -4.49
CA LEU A 345 -9.92 14.19 -3.93
C LEU A 345 -11.19 13.58 -3.33
N ARG A 346 -11.44 12.32 -3.64
CA ARG A 346 -12.59 11.59 -3.10
C ARG A 346 -12.45 11.41 -1.58
N GLN A 347 -13.53 11.67 -0.83
CA GLN A 347 -13.50 11.72 0.64
C GLN A 347 -13.93 10.42 1.34
N ASP A 348 -14.62 9.53 0.63
CA ASP A 348 -15.09 8.25 1.20
C ASP A 348 -13.94 7.25 1.43
N LEU A 349 -12.82 7.42 0.71
CA LEU A 349 -11.59 6.65 0.87
C LEU A 349 -10.61 7.39 1.78
N GLN A 350 -10.10 6.70 2.79
CA GLN A 350 -9.08 7.23 3.69
C GLN A 350 -7.71 7.05 3.05
N LEU A 351 -7.32 8.03 2.23
CA LEU A 351 -6.00 8.07 1.60
C LEU A 351 -5.02 8.78 2.54
N ASP A 352 -4.12 8.02 3.14
CA ASP A 352 -3.09 8.55 4.02
C ASP A 352 -1.73 7.99 3.58
N HIS A 353 -0.85 8.88 3.13
CA HIS A 353 0.52 8.55 2.72
C HIS A 353 1.40 9.81 2.83
N PRO A 354 2.64 9.72 3.33
CA PRO A 354 3.53 10.87 3.47
C PRO A 354 3.73 11.67 2.17
N GLU A 355 3.93 10.98 1.05
CA GLU A 355 4.09 11.62 -0.27
C GLU A 355 2.78 12.04 -0.95
N LEU A 356 1.61 11.83 -0.34
CA LEU A 356 0.34 12.20 -0.97
C LEU A 356 0.27 13.71 -1.27
N GLU A 357 0.91 14.54 -0.45
CA GLU A 357 0.98 16.00 -0.62
C GLU A 357 1.71 16.45 -1.89
N CYS A 358 2.56 15.59 -2.47
CA CYS A 358 3.22 15.87 -3.74
C CYS A 358 2.27 15.77 -4.94
N PHE A 359 1.22 14.95 -4.80
CA PHE A 359 0.25 14.67 -5.86
C PHE A 359 -1.08 15.39 -5.63
N VAL A 360 -1.45 15.64 -4.38
CA VAL A 360 -2.70 16.29 -4.00
C VAL A 360 -2.41 17.53 -3.17
N GLN A 361 -2.90 18.67 -3.65
CA GLN A 361 -2.72 19.93 -2.96
C GLN A 361 -3.57 19.99 -1.68
N SER A 362 -3.00 20.55 -0.63
CA SER A 362 -3.67 20.78 0.64
C SER A 362 -4.70 21.92 0.51
N PRO A 363 -5.73 21.96 1.37
CA PRO A 363 -6.73 23.02 1.39
C PRO A 363 -6.17 24.28 2.06
N THR A 364 -5.06 24.79 1.51
CA THR A 364 -4.35 26.00 1.96
C THR A 364 -4.25 26.98 0.80
N ALA A 365 -3.97 28.25 1.08
CA ALA A 365 -3.73 29.24 0.01
C ALA A 365 -2.59 28.78 -0.93
N ARG A 366 -1.51 28.22 -0.37
CA ARG A 366 -0.40 27.63 -1.15
C ARG A 366 -0.90 26.55 -2.11
N GLY A 367 -1.68 25.59 -1.60
CA GLY A 367 -2.24 24.50 -2.40
C GLY A 367 -3.17 24.98 -3.51
N VAL A 368 -4.06 25.93 -3.22
CA VAL A 368 -4.96 26.55 -4.22
C VAL A 368 -4.17 27.24 -5.33
N LEU A 369 -3.16 28.04 -4.98
CA LEU A 369 -2.30 28.73 -5.94
C LEU A 369 -1.51 27.74 -6.81
N ASN A 370 -1.03 26.64 -6.23
CA ASN A 370 -0.35 25.57 -6.99
C ASN A 370 -1.29 24.89 -7.99
N VAL A 371 -2.55 24.63 -7.62
CA VAL A 371 -3.53 24.08 -8.56
C VAL A 371 -3.79 25.05 -9.71
N PHE A 372 -3.93 26.34 -9.44
CA PHE A 372 -4.11 27.34 -10.50
C PHE A 372 -2.91 27.40 -11.43
N LEU A 373 -1.70 27.33 -10.89
CA LEU A 373 -0.49 27.26 -11.71
C LEU A 373 -0.44 25.97 -12.53
N ALA A 374 -0.80 24.82 -11.96
CA ALA A 374 -0.84 23.54 -12.66
C ALA A 374 -1.82 23.55 -13.85
N ILE A 375 -2.95 24.24 -13.71
CA ILE A 375 -3.97 24.37 -14.77
C ILE A 375 -3.54 25.40 -15.82
N ALA A 376 -3.03 26.57 -15.40
CA ALA A 376 -2.63 27.64 -16.29
C ALA A 376 -1.30 27.34 -17.04
N GLY A 377 -0.46 26.47 -16.46
CA GLY A 377 0.89 26.14 -16.91
C GLY A 377 1.92 27.24 -16.61
N GLU A 378 1.54 28.50 -16.74
CA GLU A 378 2.39 29.68 -16.53
C GLU A 378 1.64 30.75 -15.72
N PRO A 379 2.33 31.52 -14.84
CA PRO A 379 1.69 32.57 -14.03
C PRO A 379 0.92 33.61 -14.85
N GLN A 380 1.41 33.95 -16.04
CA GLN A 380 0.81 34.97 -16.90
C GLN A 380 -0.54 34.54 -17.50
N LYS A 381 -0.84 33.24 -17.51
CA LYS A 381 -2.08 32.69 -18.08
C LYS A 381 -3.18 32.49 -17.03
N ILE A 382 -2.89 32.80 -15.77
CA ILE A 382 -3.79 32.54 -14.64
C ILE A 382 -5.09 33.30 -14.77
N GLU A 383 -5.10 34.53 -15.27
CA GLU A 383 -6.34 35.28 -15.49
C GLU A 383 -7.30 34.54 -16.44
N GLY A 384 -6.75 33.81 -17.44
CA GLY A 384 -7.51 33.08 -18.45
C GLY A 384 -8.34 31.91 -17.92
N ILE A 385 -8.04 31.39 -16.71
CA ILE A 385 -8.79 30.26 -16.13
C ILE A 385 -10.09 30.71 -15.43
N PHE A 386 -10.27 32.01 -15.19
CA PHE A 386 -11.43 32.56 -14.46
C PHE A 386 -12.58 33.03 -15.36
N THR A 387 -12.58 32.67 -16.64
CA THR A 387 -13.55 33.16 -17.65
C THR A 387 -15.03 32.84 -17.36
N HIS A 388 -15.30 31.78 -16.61
CA HIS A 388 -16.66 31.33 -16.26
C HIS A 388 -17.01 31.54 -14.78
N VAL A 389 -16.17 32.27 -14.05
CA VAL A 389 -16.31 32.51 -12.62
C VAL A 389 -17.06 33.83 -12.38
N SER A 390 -17.97 33.83 -11.42
CA SER A 390 -18.75 35.01 -11.03
C SER A 390 -17.97 35.91 -10.07
N GLU A 391 -18.33 37.19 -10.01
CA GLU A 391 -17.71 38.14 -9.07
C GLU A 391 -17.83 37.68 -7.62
N GLY A 392 -18.98 37.13 -7.23
CA GLY A 392 -19.19 36.62 -5.87
C GLY A 392 -18.27 35.46 -5.50
N GLU A 393 -17.87 34.64 -6.47
CA GLU A 393 -16.90 33.55 -6.30
C GLU A 393 -15.46 34.10 -6.21
N LEU A 394 -15.13 35.14 -6.99
CA LEU A 394 -13.82 35.80 -6.92
C LEU A 394 -13.61 36.58 -5.61
N HIS A 395 -14.65 37.20 -5.07
CA HIS A 395 -14.61 37.80 -3.73
C HIS A 395 -14.34 36.74 -2.66
N GLU A 396 -14.99 35.57 -2.74
CA GLU A 396 -14.73 34.47 -1.82
C GLU A 396 -13.26 34.01 -1.91
N LEU A 397 -12.72 33.89 -3.13
CA LEU A 397 -11.31 33.57 -3.36
C LEU A 397 -10.38 34.62 -2.74
N ARG A 398 -10.70 35.90 -2.91
CA ARG A 398 -9.96 37.02 -2.31
C ARG A 398 -9.90 36.89 -0.79
N SER A 399 -11.06 36.77 -0.15
CA SER A 399 -11.18 36.65 1.30
C SER A 399 -10.50 35.38 1.83
N TYR A 400 -10.40 34.33 1.01
CA TYR A 400 -9.69 33.09 1.37
C TYR A 400 -8.17 33.22 1.25
N ILE A 401 -7.64 33.75 0.14
CA ILE A 401 -6.20 33.87 -0.13
C ILE A 401 -5.56 34.96 0.74
N LEU A 402 -6.24 36.06 0.99
CA LEU A 402 -5.69 37.22 1.71
C LEU A 402 -5.91 37.15 3.23
N GLN A 403 -5.85 35.95 3.81
CA GLN A 403 -5.89 35.77 5.27
C GLN A 403 -4.47 35.85 5.85
N SER A 404 -4.31 36.61 6.93
CA SER A 404 -2.99 36.85 7.55
C SER A 404 -2.25 35.58 7.95
N LYS A 405 -2.97 34.52 8.35
CA LYS A 405 -2.38 33.21 8.69
C LYS A 405 -1.50 32.62 7.59
N TRP A 406 -1.84 32.84 6.31
CA TRP A 406 -1.08 32.27 5.18
C TRP A 406 0.27 32.94 4.96
N PHE A 407 0.44 34.18 5.44
CA PHE A 407 1.67 34.97 5.26
C PHE A 407 2.57 34.95 6.50
N SER A 408 2.11 34.35 7.60
CA SER A 408 2.77 34.45 8.91
C SER A 408 3.79 33.33 9.17
N GLU A 409 3.82 32.28 8.35
CA GLU A 409 4.57 31.03 8.57
C GLU A 409 5.40 30.56 7.35
N GLU A 410 5.84 31.46 6.46
CA GLU A 410 6.60 31.11 5.23
C GLU A 410 5.88 30.13 4.27
N GLN A 411 4.57 29.96 4.43
CA GLN A 411 3.76 29.07 3.58
C GLN A 411 3.70 29.54 2.11
N ILE A 412 3.80 30.85 1.89
CA ILE A 412 3.75 31.52 0.59
C ILE A 412 5.15 32.05 0.24
N ASP A 413 5.72 31.55 -0.86
CA ASP A 413 7.00 32.02 -1.40
C ASP A 413 6.83 33.05 -2.53
N SER A 414 7.93 33.50 -3.14
CA SER A 414 7.93 34.50 -4.22
C SER A 414 7.12 34.08 -5.45
N THR A 415 7.06 32.79 -5.77
CA THR A 415 6.27 32.29 -6.91
C THR A 415 4.78 32.40 -6.63
N HIS A 416 4.36 32.09 -5.40
CA HIS A 416 2.99 32.25 -4.95
C HIS A 416 2.58 33.73 -4.90
N ILE A 417 3.48 34.63 -4.46
CA ILE A 417 3.25 36.08 -4.51
C ILE A 417 3.05 36.55 -5.95
N GLU A 418 3.84 36.04 -6.90
CA GLU A 418 3.67 36.37 -8.31
C GLU A 418 2.32 35.88 -8.84
N ILE A 419 1.92 34.65 -8.52
CA ILE A 419 0.59 34.13 -8.88
C ILE A 419 -0.53 35.04 -8.36
N ILE A 420 -0.47 35.44 -7.08
CA ILE A 420 -1.50 36.30 -6.48
C ILE A 420 -1.65 37.60 -7.26
N LYS A 421 -0.56 38.17 -7.79
CA LYS A 421 -0.62 39.40 -8.58
C LYS A 421 -1.31 39.24 -9.93
N HIS A 422 -1.32 38.04 -10.50
CA HIS A 422 -2.05 37.73 -11.75
C HIS A 422 -3.53 37.38 -11.51
N LEU A 423 -3.99 37.24 -10.25
CA LEU A 423 -5.38 36.90 -9.96
C LEU A 423 -6.31 38.11 -10.18
N PRO A 424 -7.43 37.94 -10.91
CA PRO A 424 -8.44 38.99 -11.11
C PRO A 424 -9.39 39.08 -9.89
N ILE A 425 -8.83 39.32 -8.70
CA ILE A 425 -9.57 39.33 -7.43
C ILE A 425 -9.58 40.71 -6.75
N PHE A 426 -8.84 41.69 -7.29
CA PHE A 426 -8.69 43.00 -6.67
C PHE A 426 -9.69 43.99 -7.24
N GLU A 427 -10.46 44.62 -6.38
CA GLU A 427 -11.51 45.57 -6.77
C GLU A 427 -10.91 46.95 -7.02
N SER A 428 -11.17 47.52 -8.20
CA SER A 428 -10.80 48.90 -8.55
C SER A 428 -11.73 49.93 -7.89
N TYR A 429 -11.21 51.14 -7.61
CA TYR A 429 -12.01 52.18 -6.93
C TYR A 429 -13.16 52.73 -7.77
N GLN A 430 -12.92 53.06 -9.04
CA GLN A 430 -13.87 53.79 -9.87
C GLN A 430 -14.90 52.87 -10.53
N SER A 431 -14.44 51.87 -11.28
CA SER A 431 -15.31 50.96 -12.03
C SER A 431 -15.87 49.81 -11.20
N ARG A 432 -15.34 49.59 -9.98
CA ARG A 432 -15.66 48.43 -9.12
C ARG A 432 -15.40 47.07 -9.76
N LYS A 433 -14.65 47.05 -10.88
CA LYS A 433 -14.28 45.82 -11.56
C LYS A 433 -13.15 45.11 -10.83
N LEU A 434 -13.23 43.79 -10.83
CA LEU A 434 -12.14 42.92 -10.37
C LEU A 434 -11.05 42.84 -11.43
N VAL A 435 -9.81 43.11 -11.02
CA VAL A 435 -8.63 43.23 -11.89
C VAL A 435 -7.43 42.54 -11.26
N ASN A 436 -6.42 42.25 -12.09
CA ASN A 436 -5.09 41.82 -11.63
C ASN A 436 -4.25 43.05 -11.19
N LEU A 437 -3.07 42.81 -10.61
CA LEU A 437 -2.18 43.86 -10.08
C LEU A 437 -1.09 44.32 -11.05
N ILE A 438 -0.92 43.65 -12.19
CA ILE A 438 0.26 43.79 -13.06
C ILE A 438 -0.05 44.58 -14.33
N ASP A 439 -1.21 44.39 -14.94
CA ASP A 439 -1.57 45.00 -16.22
C ASP A 439 -2.90 45.77 -16.14
N PRO A 440 -2.88 47.09 -15.89
CA PRO A 440 -1.73 47.93 -15.54
C PRO A 440 -1.38 47.86 -14.04
N ILE A 441 -0.15 48.25 -13.69
CA ILE A 441 0.35 48.29 -12.30
C ILE A 441 -0.61 49.10 -11.42
N LYS A 442 -1.09 48.46 -10.34
CA LYS A 442 -2.04 49.04 -9.40
C LYS A 442 -1.36 49.63 -8.16
N TRP A 443 -2.04 50.60 -7.53
CA TRP A 443 -1.58 51.32 -6.35
C TRP A 443 -2.60 51.21 -5.22
N LEU A 444 -2.14 51.33 -3.98
CA LEU A 444 -3.04 51.53 -2.84
C LEU A 444 -3.45 53.00 -2.74
N GLY A 445 -4.69 53.26 -2.35
CA GLY A 445 -5.16 54.62 -2.11
C GLY A 445 -4.46 55.25 -0.89
N PRO A 446 -3.93 56.48 -1.00
CA PRO A 446 -3.34 57.17 0.15
C PRO A 446 -4.37 57.40 1.25
N THR A 447 -3.95 57.16 2.49
CA THR A 447 -4.78 57.39 3.68
C THR A 447 -5.24 58.86 3.76
N GLY A 448 -6.54 59.09 3.95
CA GLY A 448 -7.12 60.43 4.13
C GLY A 448 -7.54 61.17 2.85
N VAL A 449 -7.37 60.54 1.68
CA VAL A 449 -7.85 61.09 0.40
C VAL A 449 -9.30 60.65 0.14
N ARG A 450 -10.08 61.51 -0.52
CA ARG A 450 -11.48 61.24 -0.87
C ARG A 450 -11.57 60.18 -1.96
N GLU A 451 -12.46 59.20 -1.80
CA GLU A 451 -12.63 58.09 -2.77
C GLU A 451 -12.95 58.56 -4.20
N VAL A 452 -13.61 59.72 -4.36
CA VAL A 452 -13.97 60.29 -5.67
C VAL A 452 -12.74 60.64 -6.53
N LEU A 453 -11.57 60.82 -5.90
CA LEU A 453 -10.31 61.15 -6.59
C LEU A 453 -9.54 59.89 -7.04
N LEU A 454 -9.96 58.70 -6.61
CA LEU A 454 -9.26 57.45 -6.90
C LEU A 454 -9.80 56.82 -8.19
N SER A 455 -8.94 56.75 -9.22
CA SER A 455 -9.25 56.11 -10.51
C SER A 455 -9.10 54.58 -10.46
N ASP A 456 -9.35 53.91 -11.59
CA ASP A 456 -9.12 52.46 -11.77
C ASP A 456 -7.65 52.02 -11.62
N SER A 457 -6.70 52.96 -11.47
CA SER A 457 -5.31 52.65 -11.12
C SER A 457 -5.14 52.27 -9.65
N PHE A 458 -6.14 52.55 -8.81
CA PHE A 458 -6.12 52.27 -7.38
C PHE A 458 -7.02 51.09 -7.03
N ILE A 459 -6.57 50.26 -6.09
CA ILE A 459 -7.32 49.10 -5.58
C ILE A 459 -7.90 49.37 -4.21
N ARG A 460 -9.15 48.96 -4.00
CA ARG A 460 -9.85 49.00 -2.72
C ARG A 460 -9.37 47.88 -1.81
N THR A 461 -9.28 48.13 -0.51
CA THR A 461 -9.04 47.09 0.50
C THR A 461 -10.33 46.82 1.27
N GLU A 462 -10.61 45.55 1.57
CA GLU A 462 -11.78 45.14 2.36
C GLU A 462 -11.51 45.26 3.87
N SER A 463 -10.24 45.22 4.27
CA SER A 463 -9.82 45.39 5.67
C SER A 463 -8.44 46.03 5.80
N GLU A 464 -8.14 46.56 6.99
CA GLU A 464 -6.81 47.08 7.32
C GLU A 464 -5.74 45.98 7.24
N MET A 465 -6.07 44.76 7.67
CA MET A 465 -5.18 43.60 7.61
C MET A 465 -4.82 43.23 6.17
N GLU A 466 -5.79 43.29 5.26
CA GLU A 466 -5.53 43.10 3.85
C GLU A 466 -4.59 44.17 3.28
N GLY A 467 -4.78 45.44 3.67
CA GLY A 467 -3.88 46.53 3.31
C GLY A 467 -2.43 46.28 3.79
N VAL A 468 -2.26 45.69 4.97
CA VAL A 468 -0.94 45.25 5.46
C VAL A 468 -0.37 44.16 4.56
N ILE A 469 -1.18 43.18 4.13
CA ILE A 469 -0.72 42.11 3.24
C ILE A 469 -0.26 42.66 1.89
N LEU A 470 -1.04 43.57 1.30
CA LEU A 470 -0.75 44.20 0.02
C LEU A 470 0.55 45.01 0.05
N ARG A 471 0.78 45.80 1.10
CA ARG A 471 2.01 46.58 1.29
C ARG A 471 3.22 45.71 1.58
N ARG A 472 3.09 44.80 2.56
CA ARG A 472 4.23 44.08 3.14
C ARG A 472 4.68 42.90 2.30
N TYR A 473 3.75 42.13 1.74
CA TYR A 473 4.06 40.87 1.05
C TYR A 473 3.94 41.00 -0.47
N LEU A 474 2.91 41.67 -0.98
CA LEU A 474 2.71 41.86 -2.43
C LEU A 474 3.54 43.02 -2.99
N GLY A 475 4.04 43.91 -2.14
CA GLY A 475 4.88 45.04 -2.53
C GLY A 475 4.12 46.14 -3.28
N ILE A 476 2.80 46.23 -3.08
CA ILE A 476 1.98 47.28 -3.67
C ILE A 476 2.29 48.60 -2.96
N LYS A 477 2.64 49.60 -3.76
CA LYS A 477 3.02 50.92 -3.27
C LYS A 477 1.77 51.72 -2.92
N GLU A 478 1.83 52.39 -1.77
CA GLU A 478 0.90 53.45 -1.39
C GLU A 478 1.65 54.77 -1.59
N PRO A 479 1.26 55.61 -2.56
CA PRO A 479 1.88 56.91 -2.73
C PRO A 479 1.57 57.79 -1.52
N THR A 480 2.48 58.70 -1.19
CA THR A 480 2.17 59.77 -0.22
C THR A 480 1.07 60.67 -0.78
N GLN A 481 0.33 61.40 0.07
CA GLN A 481 -0.66 62.37 -0.41
C GLN A 481 -0.03 63.36 -1.41
N MET A 482 1.23 63.73 -1.18
CA MET A 482 2.03 64.59 -2.06
C MET A 482 2.23 63.99 -3.46
N GLU A 483 2.73 62.76 -3.54
CA GLU A 483 2.94 62.04 -4.80
C GLU A 483 1.61 61.79 -5.52
N PHE A 484 0.55 61.45 -4.76
CA PHE A 484 -0.78 61.26 -5.31
C PHE A 484 -1.31 62.49 -6.05
N PHE A 485 -1.31 63.66 -5.40
CA PHE A 485 -1.81 64.88 -6.04
C PHE A 485 -0.96 65.29 -7.24
N LYS A 486 0.37 65.16 -7.12
CA LYS A 486 1.31 65.57 -8.16
C LYS A 486 1.27 64.65 -9.39
N ASP A 487 1.31 63.34 -9.18
CA ASP A 487 1.53 62.37 -10.25
C ASP A 487 0.22 61.78 -10.77
N HIS A 488 -0.84 61.74 -9.95
CA HIS A 488 -2.12 61.12 -10.33
C HIS A 488 -3.28 62.11 -10.50
N ILE A 489 -3.31 63.25 -9.80
CA ILE A 489 -4.41 64.23 -9.93
C ILE A 489 -4.09 65.34 -10.93
N PHE A 490 -2.93 65.99 -10.81
CA PHE A 490 -2.59 67.13 -11.66
C PHE A 490 -2.48 66.77 -13.14
N ASN A 491 -1.98 65.57 -13.44
CA ASN A 491 -1.91 65.06 -14.82
C ASN A 491 -3.30 64.77 -15.42
N HIS A 492 -4.28 64.46 -14.58
CA HIS A 492 -5.65 64.12 -14.98
C HIS A 492 -6.66 65.21 -14.62
N MET A 493 -6.18 66.44 -14.32
CA MET A 493 -7.03 67.50 -13.78
C MET A 493 -8.19 67.86 -14.71
N SER A 494 -8.00 67.70 -16.03
CA SER A 494 -9.03 67.87 -17.05
C SER A 494 -10.28 67.02 -16.85
N GLU A 495 -10.16 65.84 -16.23
CA GLU A 495 -11.26 64.89 -16.01
C GLU A 495 -12.23 65.39 -14.93
N PHE A 496 -11.75 66.24 -14.01
CA PHE A 496 -12.53 66.73 -12.87
C PHE A 496 -13.12 68.14 -13.09
N LEU A 497 -12.70 68.86 -14.14
CA LEU A 497 -13.06 70.28 -14.36
C LEU A 497 -14.57 70.54 -14.49
N LEU A 498 -15.34 69.54 -14.90
CA LEU A 498 -16.80 69.63 -15.02
C LEU A 498 -17.52 69.57 -13.67
N ASN A 499 -16.84 69.08 -12.61
CA ASN A 499 -17.41 68.95 -11.27
C ASN A 499 -16.79 69.98 -10.32
N GLN A 500 -17.43 71.15 -10.21
CA GLN A 500 -16.92 72.28 -9.42
C GLN A 500 -16.71 71.95 -7.93
N GLU A 501 -17.51 71.04 -7.36
CA GLU A 501 -17.35 70.61 -5.96
C GLU A 501 -16.06 69.81 -5.78
N VAL A 502 -15.76 68.92 -6.73
CA VAL A 502 -14.52 68.12 -6.72
C VAL A 502 -13.29 69.01 -6.94
N VAL A 503 -13.33 69.96 -7.88
CA VAL A 503 -12.22 70.90 -8.06
C VAL A 503 -11.99 71.74 -6.80
N SER A 504 -13.06 72.24 -6.17
CA SER A 504 -12.97 73.01 -4.92
C SER A 504 -12.38 72.17 -3.78
N SER A 505 -12.75 70.89 -3.72
CA SER A 505 -12.18 69.96 -2.75
C SER A 505 -10.69 69.70 -2.96
N ILE A 506 -10.26 69.48 -4.21
CA ILE A 506 -8.85 69.30 -4.57
C ILE A 506 -8.05 70.53 -4.15
N LEU A 507 -8.56 71.73 -4.43
CA LEU A 507 -7.88 72.99 -4.07
C LEU A 507 -7.75 73.18 -2.56
N ASN A 508 -8.77 72.82 -1.78
CA ASN A 508 -8.70 72.85 -0.32
C ASN A 508 -7.67 71.87 0.21
N ASP A 509 -7.69 70.62 -0.26
CA ASP A 509 -6.76 69.57 0.19
C ASP A 509 -5.30 69.94 -0.18
N VAL A 510 -5.09 70.48 -1.39
CA VAL A 510 -3.79 70.99 -1.84
C VAL A 510 -3.34 72.24 -1.06
N GLN A 511 -4.25 73.12 -0.64
CA GLN A 511 -3.91 74.29 0.19
C GLN A 511 -3.32 73.87 1.54
N HIS A 512 -3.82 72.79 2.12
CA HIS A 512 -3.27 72.21 3.34
C HIS A 512 -1.87 71.64 3.11
N LEU A 513 -1.68 70.89 2.02
CA LEU A 513 -0.40 70.27 1.67
C LEU A 513 0.69 71.28 1.24
N ILE A 514 0.32 72.41 0.62
CA ILE A 514 1.27 73.49 0.25
C ILE A 514 1.94 74.11 1.49
N LYS A 515 1.30 74.05 2.66
CA LYS A 515 1.90 74.52 3.92
C LYS A 515 3.05 73.61 4.37
N GLU A 516 3.05 72.36 3.94
CA GLU A 516 4.08 71.35 4.27
C GLU A 516 5.20 71.36 3.24
N ASP A 517 4.89 71.53 1.94
CA ASP A 517 5.89 71.68 0.88
C ASP A 517 5.42 72.60 -0.26
N ILE A 518 6.26 73.59 -0.58
CA ILE A 518 6.02 74.64 -1.59
C ILE A 518 6.10 74.08 -3.02
N SER A 519 6.71 72.90 -3.23
CA SER A 519 6.86 72.27 -4.56
C SER A 519 5.52 71.90 -5.23
N LEU A 520 4.45 71.70 -4.45
CA LEU A 520 3.09 71.50 -4.96
C LEU A 520 2.55 72.74 -5.65
N LYS A 521 2.93 73.94 -5.17
CA LYS A 521 2.44 75.20 -5.72
C LYS A 521 2.95 75.43 -7.14
N SER A 522 4.22 75.13 -7.40
CA SER A 522 4.79 75.23 -8.75
C SER A 522 4.17 74.21 -9.70
N SER A 523 3.92 72.99 -9.22
CA SER A 523 3.25 71.94 -9.99
C SER A 523 1.80 72.32 -10.32
N LEU A 524 1.02 72.79 -9.34
CA LEU A 524 -0.37 73.23 -9.54
C LEU A 524 -0.45 74.44 -10.49
N SER A 525 0.48 75.40 -10.39
CA SER A 525 0.50 76.57 -11.31
C SER A 525 0.77 76.22 -12.77
N ALA A 526 1.34 75.04 -13.03
CA ALA A 526 1.59 74.56 -14.38
C ALA A 526 0.38 73.86 -15.01
N VAL A 527 -0.66 73.54 -14.23
CA VAL A 527 -1.84 72.78 -14.64
C VAL A 527 -2.95 73.73 -15.12
N PRO A 528 -3.58 73.50 -16.28
CA PRO A 528 -4.70 74.30 -16.74
C PRO A 528 -6.01 73.89 -16.05
N PHE A 529 -6.51 74.72 -15.12
CA PHE A 529 -7.78 74.47 -14.43
C PHE A 529 -8.65 75.72 -14.24
N VAL A 530 -8.26 76.88 -14.78
CA VAL A 530 -9.04 78.13 -14.70
C VAL A 530 -9.78 78.36 -16.02
N LEU A 531 -11.11 78.53 -15.97
CA LEU A 531 -11.90 78.80 -17.17
C LEU A 531 -11.72 80.25 -17.62
N ALA A 532 -11.11 80.44 -18.79
CA ALA A 532 -10.96 81.76 -19.38
C ALA A 532 -12.26 82.20 -20.09
N ALA A 533 -12.43 83.52 -20.29
CA ALA A 533 -13.61 84.10 -20.92
C ALA A 533 -13.88 83.59 -22.36
N ASN A 534 -12.89 82.98 -23.01
CA ASN A 534 -13.02 82.35 -24.33
C ASN A 534 -13.48 80.88 -24.27
N GLY A 535 -13.85 80.36 -23.09
CA GLY A 535 -14.29 78.98 -22.88
C GLY A 535 -13.16 77.94 -22.81
N SER A 536 -11.88 78.35 -22.87
CA SER A 536 -10.74 77.45 -22.73
C SER A 536 -10.23 77.37 -21.30
N TRP A 537 -9.78 76.18 -20.88
CA TRP A 537 -9.12 75.97 -19.59
C TRP A 537 -7.65 76.38 -19.69
N GLN A 538 -7.25 77.36 -18.88
CA GLN A 538 -5.92 77.97 -18.88
C GLN A 538 -5.23 77.76 -17.54
N LYS A 539 -3.90 77.90 -17.55
CA LYS A 539 -3.06 77.88 -16.34
C LYS A 539 -3.38 79.11 -15.47
N PRO A 540 -3.32 78.99 -14.13
CA PRO A 540 -3.47 80.15 -13.26
C PRO A 540 -2.32 81.14 -13.49
N SER A 541 -2.61 82.27 -14.14
CA SER A 541 -1.70 83.42 -14.21
C SER A 541 -2.07 84.42 -13.11
N ARG A 542 -1.05 84.96 -12.46
CA ARG A 542 -1.21 85.96 -11.40
C ARG A 542 -1.71 87.30 -11.95
#